data_AF-A0A9E4YJ50-F1
#
_entry.id   AF-A0A9E4YJ50-F1
#
_cell.length_a   1.000
_cell.length_b   1.000
_cell.length_c   1.000
_cell.angle_alpha   90.00
_cell.angle_beta   90.00
_cell.angle_gamma   90.00
#
_symmetry.space_group_name_H-M   'P 1'
#
loop_
_entity.id
_entity.type
_entity.pdbx_description
1 polymer ?
#
loop_
_entity_poly.entity_id
_entity_poly.type
_entity_poly.pdbx_seq_one_letter_code
_entity_poly.pdbx_strand_id
1 'polypeptide(L)'
;MISNRLKLCIVAIGLLVSLSVGLMWTSTTHAQAFPIKASVDKDLLPIGELVTLTVQVTGPPGLPAPSLPNLNGLILIDRSVSSSISIIDGRSTAEVTHRYILQPTRTGELRIDSIRITIEDRPYATPPIDVEVTDGTIPSGVSVTDEALAKLEGLDFFVESAIDKVNPYLGEQVTFVFRFYRAIDPPGPPTYMSPDVTGFWSSDEFLRFEYEVQLGETVYEVVETRTILFPTVAGQRRIGQALLAFPAIGSDPPQELVTAPLPLEVRSLPEAAPEGYQGTVGRFSISATVDSRESKIDDPIVMTVTLTGEGNIEAMPDPVWPNLPQWRSFENEPAVSTAFDDGTLVGSRVYKRLMVPVASGDQIIPSISYTYFDPMAEKYVTISTAPIHISIEAVPEKVSLPNIYNIKAVPGSLRQATDHTTSRTA
;
A
#
# COMPACT_ATOMS: atom_id res chain seq x y z
N MET A 1 -54.73 -84.54 20.45
CA MET A 1 -54.50 -83.09 20.37
C MET A 1 -53.85 -82.82 18.99
N ILE A 2 -54.53 -83.01 17.84
CA ILE A 2 -55.60 -82.19 17.20
C ILE A 2 -55.19 -80.70 17.21
N SER A 3 -55.00 -79.94 16.13
CA SER A 3 -55.28 -80.04 14.67
C SER A 3 -54.55 -78.85 14.00
N ASN A 4 -53.89 -78.99 12.85
CA ASN A 4 -54.43 -78.88 11.48
C ASN A 4 -54.73 -77.44 10.99
N ARG A 5 -54.00 -77.05 9.93
CA ARG A 5 -54.42 -76.31 8.71
C ARG A 5 -54.86 -74.83 8.79
N LEU A 6 -54.02 -74.01 8.13
CA LEU A 6 -54.29 -73.30 6.86
C LEU A 6 -55.26 -72.08 6.84
N LYS A 7 -54.79 -71.04 6.13
CA LYS A 7 -55.50 -69.98 5.36
C LYS A 7 -55.84 -68.63 6.03
N LEU A 8 -55.20 -67.61 5.44
CA LEU A 8 -55.76 -66.36 4.88
C LEU A 8 -56.32 -65.25 5.80
N CYS A 9 -55.90 -64.02 5.44
CA CYS A 9 -56.63 -62.74 5.48
C CYS A 9 -56.62 -61.85 6.74
N ILE A 10 -56.14 -60.60 6.50
CA ILE A 10 -56.79 -59.31 6.79
C ILE A 10 -56.59 -58.67 8.20
N VAL A 11 -55.78 -57.59 8.19
CA VAL A 11 -56.00 -56.23 8.73
C VAL A 11 -55.85 -55.96 10.25
N ALA A 12 -54.98 -54.97 10.50
CA ALA A 12 -55.05 -53.85 11.47
C ALA A 12 -54.37 -53.93 12.86
N ILE A 13 -53.50 -52.93 13.04
CA ILE A 13 -53.13 -52.16 14.26
C ILE A 13 -51.91 -52.65 15.07
N GLY A 14 -50.87 -51.81 15.07
CA GLY A 14 -49.97 -51.64 16.22
C GLY A 14 -48.47 -51.55 15.93
N LEU A 15 -47.99 -50.35 15.62
CA LEU A 15 -46.71 -49.75 16.06
C LEU A 15 -45.42 -50.64 16.08
N LEU A 16 -44.43 -50.35 15.21
CA LEU A 16 -42.98 -50.27 15.58
C LEU A 16 -42.05 -50.06 14.35
N VAL A 17 -41.31 -48.94 14.42
CA VAL A 17 -39.97 -48.65 13.86
C VAL A 17 -39.78 -48.63 12.33
N SER A 18 -39.94 -47.43 11.77
CA SER A 18 -39.37 -47.00 10.50
C SER A 18 -37.88 -46.67 10.66
N LEU A 19 -37.00 -47.32 9.88
CA LEU A 19 -35.62 -46.86 9.65
C LEU A 19 -35.39 -46.70 8.14
N SER A 20 -36.03 -45.68 7.57
CA SER A 20 -35.68 -45.15 6.25
C SER A 20 -34.47 -44.23 6.40
N VAL A 21 -33.31 -44.70 5.95
CA VAL A 21 -32.07 -43.92 5.84
C VAL A 21 -32.30 -42.80 4.84
N GLY A 22 -32.61 -41.60 5.35
CA GLY A 22 -32.63 -40.37 4.59
C GLY A 22 -31.20 -39.94 4.27
N LEU A 23 -30.87 -39.87 2.98
CA LEU A 23 -29.76 -39.08 2.48
C LEU A 23 -30.04 -37.61 2.84
N MET A 24 -29.46 -37.13 3.95
CA MET A 24 -29.40 -35.71 4.25
C MET A 24 -28.52 -35.05 3.18
N TRP A 25 -29.15 -34.31 2.28
CA TRP A 25 -28.47 -33.34 1.44
C TRP A 25 -27.93 -32.26 2.37
N THR A 26 -26.63 -32.29 2.65
CA THR A 26 -25.96 -31.14 3.25
C THR A 26 -25.94 -30.05 2.20
N SER A 27 -26.89 -29.11 2.29
CA SER A 27 -26.78 -27.85 1.58
C SER A 27 -25.55 -27.14 2.15
N THR A 28 -24.43 -27.20 1.45
CA THR A 28 -23.35 -26.24 1.64
C THR A 28 -23.91 -24.88 1.25
N THR A 29 -24.34 -24.12 2.25
CA THR A 29 -24.54 -22.69 2.15
C THR A 29 -23.20 -22.09 1.77
N HIS A 30 -22.98 -21.84 0.48
CA HIS A 30 -21.96 -20.91 0.04
C HIS A 30 -22.34 -19.56 0.67
N ALA A 31 -21.54 -19.10 1.63
CA ALA A 31 -21.62 -17.74 2.10
C ALA A 31 -21.45 -16.84 0.87
N GLN A 32 -22.53 -16.17 0.48
CA GLN A 32 -22.50 -15.24 -0.64
C GLN A 32 -21.58 -14.10 -0.20
N ALA A 33 -20.36 -14.06 -0.76
CA ALA A 33 -19.47 -12.95 -0.50
C ALA A 33 -20.17 -11.68 -0.99
N PHE A 34 -20.53 -10.79 -0.07
CA PHE A 34 -21.15 -9.53 -0.41
C PHE A 34 -20.17 -8.74 -1.30
N PRO A 35 -20.63 -8.18 -2.44
CA PRO A 35 -19.77 -7.44 -3.36
C PRO A 35 -19.41 -6.05 -2.81
N ILE A 36 -19.87 -5.70 -1.62
CA ILE A 36 -19.48 -4.49 -0.88
C ILE A 36 -19.21 -4.86 0.57
N LYS A 37 -18.11 -4.34 1.10
CA LYS A 37 -17.75 -4.38 2.52
C LYS A 37 -17.30 -3.00 2.96
N ALA A 38 -17.56 -2.66 4.21
CA ALA A 38 -17.01 -1.47 4.82
C ALA A 38 -16.45 -1.80 6.20
N SER A 39 -15.37 -1.12 6.56
CA SER A 39 -14.74 -1.21 7.86
C SER A 39 -14.09 0.13 8.20
N VAL A 40 -13.94 0.39 9.48
CA VAL A 40 -13.07 1.45 9.99
C VAL A 40 -11.76 0.83 10.47
N ASP A 41 -10.69 1.61 10.46
CA ASP A 41 -9.40 1.25 11.05
C ASP A 41 -9.46 1.18 12.59
N LYS A 42 -10.30 2.01 13.20
CA LYS A 42 -10.54 2.07 14.65
C LYS A 42 -12.02 2.28 14.98
N ASP A 43 -12.53 1.52 15.93
CA ASP A 43 -13.89 1.62 16.47
C ASP A 43 -13.96 2.43 17.78
N LEU A 44 -12.81 2.78 18.36
CA LEU A 44 -12.67 3.66 19.53
C LEU A 44 -11.54 4.67 19.27
N LEU A 45 -11.82 5.97 19.40
CA LEU A 45 -10.81 7.02 19.21
C LEU A 45 -11.06 8.29 20.05
N PRO A 46 -10.04 9.09 20.34
CA PRO A 46 -10.16 10.47 20.83
C PRO A 46 -10.93 11.39 19.90
N ILE A 47 -11.64 12.38 20.45
CA ILE A 47 -12.03 13.58 19.71
C ILE A 47 -10.77 14.34 19.25
N GLY A 48 -10.63 14.54 17.95
CA GLY A 48 -9.43 15.12 17.32
C GLY A 48 -8.54 14.10 16.58
N GLU A 49 -8.74 12.81 16.78
CA GLU A 49 -8.14 11.77 15.94
C GLU A 49 -9.02 11.49 14.71
N LEU A 50 -8.40 11.12 13.59
CA LEU A 50 -9.12 10.79 12.36
C LEU A 50 -9.46 9.30 12.33
N VAL A 51 -10.60 8.95 11.75
CA VAL A 51 -11.00 7.56 11.47
C VAL A 51 -11.03 7.34 9.96
N THR A 52 -10.41 6.24 9.52
CA THR A 52 -10.36 5.85 8.12
C THR A 52 -11.46 4.85 7.81
N LEU A 53 -12.49 5.28 7.10
CA LEU A 53 -13.52 4.40 6.56
C LEU A 53 -13.05 3.82 5.21
N THR A 54 -12.85 2.51 5.18
CA THR A 54 -12.52 1.74 3.96
C THR A 54 -13.76 1.04 3.43
N VAL A 55 -14.10 1.28 2.16
CA VAL A 55 -15.21 0.66 1.44
C VAL A 55 -14.66 -0.11 0.25
N GLN A 56 -14.73 -1.44 0.32
CA GLN A 56 -14.22 -2.35 -0.69
C GLN A 56 -15.39 -2.89 -1.51
N VAL A 57 -15.31 -2.73 -2.83
CA VAL A 57 -16.32 -3.18 -3.79
C VAL A 57 -15.69 -4.16 -4.77
N THR A 58 -16.29 -5.34 -4.94
CA THR A 58 -15.83 -6.38 -5.85
C THR A 58 -16.91 -6.69 -6.90
N GLY A 59 -16.53 -6.74 -8.17
CA GLY A 59 -17.47 -7.06 -9.25
C GLY A 59 -16.87 -6.89 -10.65
N PRO A 60 -17.70 -6.75 -11.71
CA PRO A 60 -17.19 -6.54 -13.07
C PRO A 60 -16.49 -5.18 -13.22
N PRO A 61 -15.56 -5.02 -14.19
CA PRO A 61 -14.93 -3.73 -14.45
C PRO A 61 -15.93 -2.60 -14.69
N GLY A 62 -15.61 -1.39 -14.23
CA GLY A 62 -16.50 -0.22 -14.35
C GLY A 62 -17.49 -0.08 -13.19
N LEU A 63 -17.15 -0.57 -12.01
CA LEU A 63 -17.97 -0.41 -10.80
C LEU A 63 -18.26 1.09 -10.52
N PRO A 64 -19.51 1.45 -10.16
CA PRO A 64 -19.83 2.81 -9.75
C PRO A 64 -19.27 3.12 -8.36
N ALA A 65 -19.16 4.41 -8.03
CA ALA A 65 -18.81 4.83 -6.68
C ALA A 65 -19.97 4.52 -5.71
N PRO A 66 -19.68 4.03 -4.48
CA PRO A 66 -20.69 3.84 -3.46
C PRO A 66 -21.22 5.19 -2.97
N SER A 67 -22.50 5.22 -2.61
CA SER A 67 -23.14 6.39 -2.01
C SER A 67 -22.91 6.38 -0.50
N LEU A 68 -22.17 7.39 -0.01
CA LEU A 68 -21.98 7.65 1.41
C LEU A 68 -23.30 8.13 2.04
N PRO A 69 -23.65 7.66 3.24
CA PRO A 69 -24.78 8.17 3.99
C PRO A 69 -24.50 9.59 4.53
N ASN A 70 -25.47 10.17 5.23
CA ASN A 70 -25.20 11.34 6.06
C ASN A 70 -24.29 10.93 7.24
N LEU A 71 -23.20 11.66 7.42
CA LEU A 71 -22.18 11.40 8.43
C LEU A 71 -22.50 12.23 9.68
N ASN A 72 -23.52 11.81 10.43
CA ASN A 72 -23.98 12.55 11.61
C ASN A 72 -22.91 12.56 12.72
N GLY A 73 -22.24 13.70 12.91
CA GLY A 73 -21.15 13.86 13.87
C GLY A 73 -19.77 13.51 13.31
N LEU A 74 -19.65 13.31 11.99
CA LEU A 74 -18.42 13.02 11.27
C LEU A 74 -18.33 13.95 10.05
N ILE A 75 -17.21 14.62 9.86
CA ILE A 75 -16.94 15.39 8.63
C ILE A 75 -15.96 14.63 7.74
N LEU A 76 -16.19 14.67 6.43
CA LEU A 76 -15.28 14.07 5.45
C LEU A 76 -14.14 15.04 5.16
N ILE A 77 -12.91 14.65 5.53
CA ILE A 77 -11.69 15.45 5.34
C ILE A 77 -11.07 15.16 3.98
N ASP A 78 -10.87 13.89 3.66
CA ASP A 78 -10.24 13.46 2.41
C ASP A 78 -10.88 12.18 1.86
N ARG A 79 -10.74 11.95 0.55
CA ARG A 79 -11.15 10.71 -0.12
C ARG A 79 -10.11 10.26 -1.14
N SER A 80 -9.78 8.98 -1.13
CA SER A 80 -8.95 8.35 -2.16
C SER A 80 -9.62 7.09 -2.71
N VAL A 81 -9.25 6.71 -3.92
CA VAL A 81 -9.74 5.48 -4.56
C VAL A 81 -8.58 4.72 -5.19
N SER A 82 -8.51 3.42 -4.95
CA SER A 82 -7.59 2.51 -5.61
C SER A 82 -8.37 1.40 -6.31
N SER A 83 -7.82 0.87 -7.40
CA SER A 83 -8.47 -0.15 -8.21
C SER A 83 -7.46 -1.22 -8.61
N SER A 84 -7.85 -2.48 -8.45
CA SER A 84 -7.11 -3.66 -8.89
C SER A 84 -7.97 -4.47 -9.85
N ILE A 85 -7.41 -4.92 -10.96
CA ILE A 85 -8.10 -5.75 -11.96
C ILE A 85 -7.41 -7.10 -12.04
N SER A 86 -8.18 -8.17 -11.95
CA SER A 86 -7.74 -9.54 -12.14
C SER A 86 -8.46 -10.18 -13.32
N ILE A 87 -7.74 -11.01 -14.09
CA ILE A 87 -8.30 -11.76 -15.21
C ILE A 87 -8.03 -13.24 -14.93
N ILE A 88 -9.10 -14.01 -14.70
CA ILE A 88 -9.04 -15.45 -14.43
C ILE A 88 -9.97 -16.14 -15.42
N ASP A 89 -9.46 -17.09 -16.20
CA ASP A 89 -10.22 -17.86 -17.21
C ASP A 89 -11.03 -16.98 -18.19
N GLY A 90 -10.47 -15.84 -18.60
CA GLY A 90 -11.10 -14.89 -19.52
C GLY A 90 -12.23 -14.04 -18.90
N ARG A 91 -12.51 -14.19 -17.60
CA ARG A 91 -13.43 -13.34 -16.85
C ARG A 91 -12.65 -12.27 -16.09
N SER A 92 -12.97 -11.01 -16.37
CA SER A 92 -12.37 -9.87 -15.69
C SER A 92 -13.16 -9.55 -14.42
N THR A 93 -12.45 -9.40 -13.29
CA THR A 93 -13.01 -8.98 -12.00
C THR A 93 -12.21 -7.79 -11.48
N ALA A 94 -12.90 -6.73 -11.10
CA ALA A 94 -12.32 -5.54 -10.49
C ALA A 94 -12.62 -5.51 -8.99
N GLU A 95 -11.64 -5.03 -8.24
CA GLU A 95 -11.74 -4.70 -6.83
C GLU A 95 -11.38 -3.23 -6.65
N VAL A 96 -12.34 -2.44 -6.20
CA VAL A 96 -12.19 -1.00 -6.01
C VAL A 96 -12.31 -0.69 -4.53
N THR A 97 -11.26 -0.08 -3.97
CA THR A 97 -11.20 0.32 -2.57
C THR A 97 -11.31 1.83 -2.49
N HIS A 98 -12.38 2.30 -1.86
CA HIS A 98 -12.58 3.71 -1.52
C HIS A 98 -12.15 3.92 -0.08
N ARG A 99 -11.33 4.92 0.16
CA ARG A 99 -10.88 5.29 1.49
C ARG A 99 -11.37 6.71 1.79
N TYR A 100 -12.01 6.89 2.93
CA TYR A 100 -12.54 8.16 3.39
C TYR A 100 -11.92 8.49 4.75
N ILE A 101 -11.26 9.63 4.85
CA ILE A 101 -10.70 10.13 6.10
C ILE A 101 -11.77 11.00 6.76
N LEU A 102 -12.27 10.57 7.91
CA LEU A 102 -13.36 11.23 8.62
C LEU A 102 -12.86 11.80 9.94
N GLN A 103 -13.34 12.98 10.32
CA GLN A 103 -13.07 13.59 11.61
C GLN A 103 -14.35 13.64 12.47
N PRO A 104 -14.33 13.08 13.68
CA PRO A 104 -15.40 13.28 14.66
C PRO A 104 -15.58 14.75 15.04
N THR A 105 -16.83 15.20 15.16
CA THR A 105 -17.17 16.56 15.58
C THR A 105 -17.75 16.63 17.00
N ARG A 106 -17.97 15.49 17.64
CA ARG A 106 -18.45 15.39 19.03
C ARG A 106 -18.05 14.05 19.65
N THR A 107 -18.00 13.99 20.97
CA THR A 107 -17.82 12.75 21.73
C THR A 107 -19.09 11.92 21.83
N GLY A 108 -18.92 10.69 22.31
CA GLY A 108 -19.93 9.64 22.44
C GLY A 108 -19.98 8.71 21.23
N GLU A 109 -21.01 7.88 21.18
CA GLU A 109 -21.22 6.96 20.06
C GLU A 109 -21.63 7.74 18.80
N LEU A 110 -20.88 7.52 17.72
CA LEU A 110 -21.14 7.97 16.37
C LEU A 110 -21.47 6.76 15.51
N ARG A 111 -22.39 6.94 14.56
CA ARG A 111 -22.84 5.86 13.67
C ARG A 111 -22.67 6.27 12.21
N ILE A 112 -21.95 5.45 11.46
CA ILE A 112 -21.89 5.49 10.01
C ILE A 112 -22.99 4.56 9.50
N ASP A 113 -24.04 5.15 8.93
CA ASP A 113 -25.17 4.38 8.39
C ASP A 113 -24.75 3.51 7.19
N SER A 114 -25.62 2.60 6.78
CA SER A 114 -25.37 1.69 5.65
C SER A 114 -24.97 2.43 4.37
N ILE A 115 -23.79 2.08 3.84
CA ILE A 115 -23.27 2.58 2.57
C ILE A 115 -23.88 1.75 1.44
N ARG A 116 -24.38 2.41 0.41
CA ARG A 116 -25.20 1.76 -0.64
C ARG A 116 -24.53 1.83 -2.01
N ILE A 117 -24.68 0.77 -2.79
CA ILE A 117 -24.21 0.72 -4.17
C ILE A 117 -25.18 -0.10 -5.02
N THR A 118 -25.31 0.22 -6.31
CA THR A 118 -26.05 -0.60 -7.28
C THR A 118 -25.07 -1.18 -8.28
N ILE A 119 -25.02 -2.51 -8.38
CA ILE A 119 -24.16 -3.24 -9.33
C ILE A 119 -25.08 -4.07 -10.22
N GLU A 120 -25.03 -3.87 -11.55
CA GLU A 120 -25.89 -4.57 -12.52
C GLU A 120 -27.37 -4.57 -12.12
N ASP A 121 -27.91 -3.39 -11.79
CA ASP A 121 -29.30 -3.16 -11.35
C ASP A 121 -29.70 -3.84 -10.03
N ARG A 122 -28.76 -4.42 -9.28
CA ARG A 122 -29.00 -4.96 -7.94
C ARG A 122 -28.46 -4.04 -6.85
N PRO A 123 -29.28 -3.63 -5.87
CA PRO A 123 -28.82 -2.82 -4.76
C PRO A 123 -28.10 -3.69 -3.71
N TYR A 124 -26.98 -3.18 -3.21
CA TYR A 124 -26.22 -3.73 -2.11
C TYR A 124 -26.00 -2.66 -1.04
N ALA A 125 -25.90 -3.09 0.21
CA ALA A 125 -25.68 -2.20 1.33
C ALA A 125 -24.76 -2.86 2.36
N THR A 126 -23.91 -2.06 3.01
CA THR A 126 -23.12 -2.52 4.16
C THR A 126 -23.96 -2.53 5.42
N PRO A 127 -23.59 -3.35 6.43
CA PRO A 127 -24.00 -3.06 7.80
C PRO A 127 -23.55 -1.64 8.19
N PRO A 128 -24.32 -0.97 9.07
CA PRO A 128 -23.85 0.25 9.71
C PRO A 128 -22.65 -0.05 10.62
N ILE A 129 -21.80 0.96 10.83
CA ILE A 129 -20.58 0.87 11.64
C ILE A 129 -20.71 1.87 12.78
N ASP A 130 -20.50 1.41 14.00
CA ASP A 130 -20.48 2.26 15.19
C ASP A 130 -19.02 2.59 15.55
N VAL A 131 -18.79 3.84 15.96
CA VAL A 131 -17.49 4.36 16.36
C VAL A 131 -17.69 5.11 17.68
N GLU A 132 -16.97 4.71 18.72
CA GLU A 132 -16.98 5.37 20.02
C GLU A 132 -15.93 6.46 20.07
N VAL A 133 -16.35 7.70 20.31
CA VAL A 133 -15.46 8.86 20.40
C VAL A 133 -15.34 9.28 21.85
N THR A 134 -14.15 9.12 22.41
CA THR A 134 -13.84 9.52 23.78
C THR A 134 -13.32 10.95 23.82
N ASP A 135 -13.38 11.60 24.98
CA ASP A 135 -12.56 12.78 25.27
C ASP A 135 -11.10 12.32 25.38
N GLY A 136 -10.51 11.90 24.26
CA GLY A 136 -9.28 11.14 24.32
C GLY A 136 -8.10 12.01 24.74
N THR A 137 -7.37 11.51 25.74
CA THR A 137 -6.02 11.95 26.06
C THR A 137 -5.11 11.57 24.90
N ILE A 138 -4.41 12.55 24.35
CA ILE A 138 -3.45 12.39 23.26
C ILE A 138 -2.43 11.30 23.66
N PRO A 139 -2.12 10.30 22.80
CA PRO A 139 -1.05 9.36 23.07
C PRO A 139 0.24 10.13 23.39
N SER A 140 0.81 9.84 24.56
CA SER A 140 1.93 10.60 25.12
C SER A 140 3.24 10.36 24.35
N GLY A 141 3.44 11.11 23.27
CA GLY A 141 4.74 11.55 22.76
C GLY A 141 4.73 13.06 22.83
N VAL A 142 5.69 13.65 23.57
CA VAL A 142 5.75 15.05 24.06
C VAL A 142 4.70 15.95 23.39
N SER A 143 3.49 15.80 23.92
CA SER A 143 2.36 16.66 23.62
C SER A 143 2.46 17.79 24.61
N VAL A 144 2.21 19.00 24.14
CA VAL A 144 1.98 20.10 25.06
C VAL A 144 0.82 19.68 25.94
N THR A 145 1.09 19.57 27.24
CA THR A 145 0.08 19.16 28.23
C THR A 145 -1.13 20.09 28.10
N ASP A 146 -2.35 19.60 28.33
CA ASP A 146 -3.56 20.44 28.32
C ASP A 146 -3.40 21.67 29.24
N GLU A 147 -2.62 21.54 30.33
CA GLU A 147 -2.24 22.65 31.22
C GLU A 147 -1.40 23.76 30.56
N ALA A 148 -0.65 23.46 29.51
CA ALA A 148 0.16 24.42 28.78
C ALA A 148 -0.63 25.07 27.65
N LEU A 149 -1.51 24.34 26.95
CA LEU A 149 -2.50 24.96 26.05
C LEU A 149 -3.46 25.88 26.81
N ALA A 150 -3.92 25.49 28.01
CA ALA A 150 -4.80 26.31 28.84
C ALA A 150 -4.18 27.66 29.25
N LYS A 151 -2.84 27.77 29.28
CA LYS A 151 -2.14 29.03 29.55
C LYS A 151 -2.11 29.97 28.34
N LEU A 152 -2.40 29.46 27.14
CA LEU A 152 -2.44 30.21 25.89
C LEU A 152 -3.87 30.60 25.50
N GLU A 153 -4.87 30.13 26.26
CA GLU A 153 -6.26 30.52 26.10
C GLU A 153 -6.43 32.05 26.21
N GLY A 154 -7.23 32.63 25.32
CA GLY A 154 -7.53 34.06 25.29
C GLY A 154 -6.52 34.90 24.51
N LEU A 155 -5.47 34.29 23.95
CA LEU A 155 -4.60 34.95 22.97
C LEU A 155 -5.28 35.01 21.60
N ASP A 156 -5.05 36.09 20.85
CA ASP A 156 -5.60 36.28 19.50
C ASP A 156 -5.16 35.18 18.53
N PHE A 157 -3.90 34.79 18.59
CA PHE A 157 -3.33 33.69 17.82
C PHE A 157 -1.98 33.25 18.43
N PHE A 158 -1.64 31.96 18.28
CA PHE A 158 -0.39 31.37 18.79
C PHE A 158 0.02 30.14 17.96
N VAL A 159 1.26 29.66 18.16
CA VAL A 159 1.77 28.45 17.49
C VAL A 159 2.19 27.40 18.51
N GLU A 160 2.08 26.15 18.11
CA GLU A 160 2.46 24.98 18.88
C GLU A 160 3.18 23.95 18.00
N SER A 161 3.99 23.09 18.63
CA SER A 161 4.57 21.93 17.95
C SER A 161 4.70 20.72 18.83
N ALA A 162 4.56 19.53 18.23
CA ALA A 162 4.70 18.25 18.89
C ALA A 162 5.40 17.23 17.98
N ILE A 163 5.83 16.13 18.58
CA ILE A 163 6.27 14.92 17.87
C ILE A 163 5.50 13.72 18.40
N ASP A 164 5.13 12.81 17.50
CA ASP A 164 4.46 11.56 17.85
C ASP A 164 5.36 10.60 18.67
N LYS A 165 6.68 10.73 18.54
CA LYS A 165 7.65 9.80 19.14
C LYS A 165 8.94 10.46 19.60
N VAL A 166 9.27 10.26 20.87
CA VAL A 166 10.48 10.82 21.52
C VAL A 166 11.65 9.85 21.62
N ASN A 167 11.41 8.55 21.41
CA ASN A 167 12.46 7.51 21.44
C ASN A 167 12.45 6.60 20.19
N PRO A 168 12.49 7.15 18.96
CA PRO A 168 12.48 6.35 17.74
C PRO A 168 13.76 5.52 17.60
N TYR A 169 13.69 4.37 16.94
CA TYR A 169 14.88 3.74 16.40
C TYR A 169 15.47 4.56 15.24
N LEU A 170 16.77 4.43 15.00
CA LEU A 170 17.42 4.91 13.79
C LEU A 170 16.65 4.42 12.55
N GLY A 171 16.25 5.33 11.65
CA GLY A 171 15.47 5.01 10.45
C GLY A 171 13.98 4.74 10.69
N GLU A 172 13.48 4.85 11.92
CA GLU A 172 12.04 4.76 12.23
C GLU A 172 11.34 6.11 12.01
N GLN A 173 10.10 6.08 11.52
CA GLN A 173 9.32 7.29 11.31
C GLN A 173 9.07 8.07 12.62
N VAL A 174 9.24 9.38 12.53
CA VAL A 174 8.78 10.41 13.48
C VAL A 174 7.95 11.43 12.70
N THR A 175 6.81 11.81 13.24
CA THR A 175 5.95 12.84 12.66
C THR A 175 6.09 14.12 13.47
N PHE A 176 6.63 15.17 12.85
CA PHE A 176 6.62 16.52 13.41
C PHE A 176 5.29 17.19 13.08
N VAL A 177 4.60 17.69 14.10
CA VAL A 177 3.31 18.36 13.98
C VAL A 177 3.50 19.82 14.35
N PHE A 178 3.13 20.72 13.47
CA PHE A 178 3.05 22.16 13.73
C PHE A 178 1.59 22.61 13.68
N ARG A 179 1.18 23.45 14.63
CA ARG A 179 -0.18 23.99 14.70
C ARG A 179 -0.15 25.49 14.85
N PHE A 180 -0.95 26.18 14.05
CA PHE A 180 -1.22 27.60 14.18
C PHE A 180 -2.68 27.78 14.60
N TYR A 181 -2.89 28.31 15.80
CA TYR A 181 -4.20 28.61 16.37
C TYR A 181 -4.51 30.08 16.14
N ARG A 182 -5.69 30.41 15.61
CA ARG A 182 -6.17 31.79 15.48
C ARG A 182 -7.63 31.92 15.92
N ALA A 183 -7.90 32.86 16.82
CA ALA A 183 -9.25 33.25 17.22
C ALA A 183 -9.76 34.44 16.38
N ILE A 184 -8.84 35.21 15.81
CA ILE A 184 -9.12 36.33 14.90
C ILE A 184 -8.26 36.24 13.65
N ASP A 185 -8.66 36.96 12.59
CA ASP A 185 -7.85 37.08 11.39
C ASP A 185 -6.52 37.78 11.71
N PRO A 186 -5.37 37.19 11.36
CA PRO A 186 -4.09 37.86 11.52
C PRO A 186 -4.00 39.07 10.60
N PRO A 187 -3.15 40.06 10.95
CA PRO A 187 -3.03 41.30 10.18
C PRO A 187 -2.70 41.06 8.70
N GLY A 188 -1.92 40.01 8.38
CA GLY A 188 -1.61 39.61 7.01
C GLY A 188 -1.28 38.12 6.89
N PRO A 189 -1.05 37.62 5.67
CA PRO A 189 -0.75 36.21 5.45
C PRO A 189 0.61 35.86 6.10
N PRO A 190 0.66 34.89 7.01
CA PRO A 190 1.91 34.47 7.61
C PRO A 190 2.80 33.68 6.64
N THR A 191 4.10 33.73 6.85
CA THR A 191 5.09 32.87 6.20
C THR A 191 5.59 31.83 7.20
N TYR A 192 5.39 30.56 6.88
CA TYR A 192 5.90 29.43 7.68
C TYR A 192 7.35 29.11 7.29
N MET A 193 8.20 28.95 8.30
CA MET A 193 9.57 28.47 8.17
C MET A 193 9.70 27.17 8.96
N SER A 194 10.03 26.09 8.25
CA SER A 194 10.21 24.76 8.85
C SER A 194 11.37 24.74 9.84
N PRO A 195 11.31 23.83 10.85
CA PRO A 195 12.39 23.70 11.82
C PRO A 195 13.67 23.13 11.19
N ASP A 196 14.81 23.40 11.83
CA ASP A 196 16.06 22.67 11.55
C ASP A 196 15.90 21.20 11.94
N VAL A 197 15.98 20.32 10.94
CA VAL A 197 15.87 18.86 11.07
C VAL A 197 17.20 18.18 10.72
N THR A 198 18.33 18.82 11.03
CA THR A 198 19.66 18.23 10.84
C THR A 198 19.77 16.86 11.53
N GLY A 199 20.19 15.84 10.78
CA GLY A 199 20.25 14.45 11.25
C GLY A 199 18.96 13.67 11.02
N PHE A 200 18.03 14.20 10.23
CA PHE A 200 16.83 13.54 9.76
C PHE A 200 16.77 13.66 8.23
N TRP A 201 16.27 12.61 7.59
CA TRP A 201 15.69 12.74 6.25
C TRP A 201 14.26 13.24 6.42
N SER A 202 13.83 14.16 5.56
CA SER A 202 12.47 14.70 5.54
C SER A 202 11.79 14.33 4.24
N SER A 203 10.51 13.95 4.33
CA SER A 203 9.65 13.89 3.16
C SER A 203 9.44 15.31 2.61
N ASP A 204 9.42 15.44 1.28
CA ASP A 204 9.03 16.67 0.59
C ASP A 204 7.51 16.91 0.69
N GLU A 205 6.74 15.82 0.84
CA GLU A 205 5.30 15.87 1.07
C GLU A 205 5.00 16.07 2.56
N PHE A 206 4.03 16.93 2.85
CA PHE A 206 3.48 17.16 4.18
C PHE A 206 1.95 17.12 4.13
N LEU A 207 1.34 16.69 5.24
CA LEU A 207 -0.11 16.76 5.39
C LEU A 207 -0.50 18.11 5.96
N ARG A 208 -1.61 18.68 5.49
CA ARG A 208 -2.15 19.93 6.00
C ARG A 208 -3.62 19.74 6.34
N PHE A 209 -4.01 20.15 7.54
CA PHE A 209 -5.36 20.07 8.06
C PHE A 209 -5.81 21.44 8.54
N GLU A 210 -7.11 21.70 8.41
CA GLU A 210 -7.75 22.90 8.93
C GLU A 210 -8.99 22.46 9.70
N TYR A 211 -9.09 22.84 10.97
CA TYR A 211 -10.20 22.46 11.86
C TYR A 211 -10.40 23.50 12.96
N GLU A 212 -11.51 23.44 13.68
CA GLU A 212 -11.76 24.31 14.84
C GLU A 212 -11.56 23.54 16.14
N VAL A 213 -11.01 24.22 17.15
CA VAL A 213 -10.87 23.73 18.52
C VAL A 213 -11.41 24.78 19.48
N GLN A 214 -12.22 24.33 20.44
CA GLN A 214 -12.63 25.18 21.55
C GLN A 214 -11.67 25.00 22.74
N LEU A 215 -11.01 26.09 23.15
CA LEU A 215 -10.17 26.14 24.35
C LEU A 215 -10.86 27.10 25.34
N GLY A 216 -11.44 26.51 26.38
CA GLY A 216 -12.30 27.20 27.34
C GLY A 216 -13.46 27.96 26.66
N GLU A 217 -13.48 29.29 26.76
CA GLU A 217 -14.52 30.12 26.13
C GLU A 217 -14.18 30.57 24.70
N THR A 218 -12.96 30.31 24.22
CA THR A 218 -12.48 30.80 22.91
C THR A 218 -12.49 29.68 21.88
N VAL A 219 -13.02 29.97 20.69
CA VAL A 219 -12.93 29.07 19.53
C VAL A 219 -11.75 29.51 18.67
N TYR A 220 -10.87 28.57 18.36
CA TYR A 220 -9.71 28.75 17.50
C TYR A 220 -9.89 27.97 16.21
N GLU A 221 -9.66 28.63 15.07
CA GLU A 221 -9.32 27.94 13.83
C GLU A 221 -7.86 27.48 13.91
N VAL A 222 -7.61 26.23 13.56
CA VAL A 222 -6.31 25.58 13.66
C VAL A 222 -5.86 25.16 12.27
N VAL A 223 -4.70 25.66 11.84
CA VAL A 223 -3.98 25.13 10.69
C VAL A 223 -2.89 24.21 11.20
N GLU A 224 -3.00 22.92 10.91
CA GLU A 224 -2.02 21.91 11.29
C GLU A 224 -1.22 21.45 10.07
N THR A 225 0.09 21.32 10.21
CA THR A 225 0.95 20.65 9.24
C THR A 225 1.67 19.48 9.89
N ARG A 226 1.78 18.35 9.16
CA ARG A 226 2.53 17.18 9.59
C ARG A 226 3.64 16.88 8.61
N THR A 227 4.87 16.84 9.11
CA THR A 227 6.07 16.52 8.35
C THR A 227 6.63 15.19 8.83
N ILE A 228 6.87 14.28 7.90
CA ILE A 228 7.53 13.01 8.20
C ILE A 228 9.04 13.19 8.23
N LEU A 229 9.65 12.69 9.30
CA LEU A 229 11.08 12.67 9.54
C LEU A 229 11.55 11.24 9.80
N PHE A 230 12.71 10.88 9.27
CA PHE A 230 13.39 9.62 9.58
C PHE A 230 14.79 9.93 10.12
N PRO A 231 15.11 9.60 11.38
CA PRO A 231 16.44 9.84 11.94
C PRO A 231 17.51 9.10 11.15
N THR A 232 18.59 9.78 10.79
CA THR A 232 19.71 9.20 10.04
C THR A 232 20.93 8.89 10.91
N VAL A 233 20.92 9.32 12.17
CA VAL A 233 22.00 9.03 13.13
C VAL A 233 21.44 8.88 14.56
N ALA A 234 21.90 7.86 15.28
CA ALA A 234 21.51 7.57 16.66
C ALA A 234 22.05 8.57 17.72
N GLY A 235 21.46 8.53 18.92
CA GLY A 235 21.80 9.35 20.08
C GLY A 235 20.87 10.55 20.28
N GLN A 236 21.28 11.49 21.13
CA GLN A 236 20.49 12.69 21.43
C GLN A 236 20.33 13.57 20.18
N ARG A 237 19.09 13.83 19.80
CA ARG A 237 18.73 14.68 18.66
C ARG A 237 17.71 15.72 19.10
N ARG A 238 17.51 16.69 18.21
CA ARG A 238 16.60 17.80 18.44
C ARG A 238 16.03 18.23 17.10
N ILE A 239 14.72 18.41 17.06
CA ILE A 239 14.06 19.16 16.01
C ILE A 239 14.06 20.63 16.45
N GLY A 240 14.53 21.51 15.57
CA GLY A 240 14.65 22.94 15.83
C GLY A 240 13.30 23.62 16.06
N GLN A 241 13.34 24.93 16.25
CA GLN A 241 12.13 25.74 16.36
C GLN A 241 11.53 25.94 14.97
N ALA A 242 10.21 25.83 14.85
CA ALA A 242 9.49 26.32 13.71
C ALA A 242 9.11 27.79 13.94
N LEU A 243 9.01 28.56 12.85
CA LEU A 243 8.70 29.99 12.91
C LEU A 243 7.54 30.34 11.98
N LEU A 244 6.67 31.21 12.45
CA LEU A 244 5.58 31.80 11.68
C LEU A 244 5.73 33.32 11.71
N ALA A 245 6.11 33.91 10.57
CA ALA A 245 6.37 35.34 10.43
C ALA A 245 5.17 36.06 9.82
N PHE A 246 4.70 37.12 10.48
CA PHE A 246 3.69 38.04 9.97
C PHE A 246 4.36 39.30 9.43
N PRO A 247 3.99 39.76 8.22
CA PRO A 247 4.56 40.98 7.66
C PRO A 247 4.17 42.20 8.48
N ALA A 248 5.01 43.24 8.42
CA ALA A 248 4.68 44.55 8.97
C ALA A 248 3.48 45.16 8.23
N ILE A 249 2.54 45.76 8.96
CA ILE A 249 1.37 46.42 8.36
C ILE A 249 1.21 47.82 8.93
N GLY A 250 1.27 48.82 8.05
CA GLY A 250 1.16 50.21 8.46
C GLY A 250 2.28 50.60 9.43
N SER A 251 1.91 50.89 10.68
CA SER A 251 2.85 51.24 11.76
C SER A 251 3.21 50.05 12.65
N ASP A 252 2.53 48.92 12.50
CA ASP A 252 2.78 47.74 13.32
C ASP A 252 4.01 46.99 12.78
N PRO A 253 5.01 46.71 13.64
CA PRO A 253 6.21 45.99 13.25
C PRO A 253 5.89 44.54 12.85
N PRO A 254 6.77 43.87 12.09
CA PRO A 254 6.59 42.45 11.81
C PRO A 254 6.57 41.67 13.13
N GLN A 255 5.72 40.65 13.20
CA GLN A 255 5.58 39.78 14.37
C GLN A 255 6.02 38.38 14.01
N GLU A 256 6.72 37.70 14.92
CA GLU A 256 7.13 36.31 14.75
C GLU A 256 6.60 35.49 15.91
N LEU A 257 6.02 34.33 15.57
CA LEU A 257 5.71 33.29 16.54
C LEU A 257 6.69 32.14 16.35
N VAL A 258 7.21 31.63 17.45
CA VAL A 258 8.22 30.56 17.46
C VAL A 258 7.77 29.42 18.34
N THR A 259 8.02 28.19 17.90
CA THR A 259 7.79 27.01 18.74
C THR A 259 9.00 26.71 19.61
N ALA A 260 8.81 25.89 20.64
CA ALA A 260 9.93 25.35 21.40
C ALA A 260 10.66 24.26 20.59
N PRO A 261 11.99 24.11 20.72
CA PRO A 261 12.69 23.01 20.10
C PRO A 261 12.34 21.69 20.81
N LEU A 262 12.23 20.61 20.05
CA LEU A 262 11.77 19.31 20.55
C LEU A 262 12.95 18.33 20.66
N PRO A 263 13.41 17.98 21.88
CA PRO A 263 14.45 16.97 22.07
C PRO A 263 13.87 15.56 21.87
N LEU A 264 14.69 14.66 21.34
CA LEU A 264 14.39 13.23 21.27
C LEU A 264 15.66 12.38 21.38
N GLU A 265 15.51 11.12 21.77
CA GLU A 265 16.60 10.15 21.89
C GLU A 265 16.47 9.06 20.83
N VAL A 266 17.33 9.09 19.82
CA VAL A 266 17.28 8.11 18.74
C VAL A 266 18.00 6.84 19.18
N ARG A 267 17.25 5.75 19.34
CA ARG A 267 17.75 4.43 19.71
C ARG A 267 18.59 3.84 18.58
N SER A 268 19.70 3.20 18.95
CA SER A 268 20.46 2.39 17.99
C SER A 268 19.68 1.12 17.66
N LEU A 269 19.91 0.57 16.46
CA LEU A 269 19.41 -0.76 16.11
C LEU A 269 20.19 -1.85 16.87
N PRO A 270 19.60 -3.04 17.09
CA PRO A 270 20.31 -4.13 17.77
C PRO A 270 21.58 -4.58 17.02
N GLU A 271 22.67 -4.88 17.72
CA GLU A 271 23.97 -5.18 17.07
C GLU A 271 23.98 -6.47 16.24
N ALA A 272 23.13 -7.44 16.57
CA ALA A 272 23.07 -8.75 15.90
C ALA A 272 22.23 -8.72 14.60
N ALA A 273 22.52 -7.77 13.72
CA ALA A 273 21.88 -7.70 12.41
C ALA A 273 22.21 -8.96 11.59
N PRO A 274 21.20 -9.66 11.04
CA PRO A 274 21.42 -10.85 10.24
C PRO A 274 22.03 -10.51 8.88
N GLU A 275 22.61 -11.52 8.23
CA GLU A 275 23.17 -11.39 6.88
C GLU A 275 22.12 -10.88 5.89
N GLY A 276 22.50 -9.93 5.03
CA GLY A 276 21.60 -9.31 4.06
C GLY A 276 20.73 -8.18 4.61
N TYR A 277 20.83 -7.83 5.89
CA TYR A 277 20.25 -6.58 6.39
C TYR A 277 21.00 -5.37 5.83
N GLN A 278 20.27 -4.42 5.23
CA GLN A 278 20.86 -3.25 4.55
C GLN A 278 20.34 -1.91 5.09
N GLY A 279 19.75 -1.89 6.28
CA GLY A 279 19.32 -0.64 6.94
C GLY A 279 17.84 -0.30 6.81
N THR A 280 17.01 -1.17 6.21
CA THR A 280 15.57 -0.93 6.09
C THR A 280 14.87 -1.03 7.45
N VAL A 281 14.05 -0.04 7.80
CA VAL A 281 13.30 -0.01 9.06
C VAL A 281 11.84 0.26 8.76
N GLY A 282 10.96 -0.50 9.39
CA GLY A 282 9.52 -0.47 9.15
C GLY A 282 8.93 -1.87 9.08
N ARG A 283 7.83 -2.04 8.34
CA ARG A 283 7.16 -3.33 8.18
C ARG A 283 6.76 -3.54 6.74
N PHE A 284 7.23 -4.65 6.17
CA PHE A 284 7.16 -4.88 4.74
C PHE A 284 6.67 -6.29 4.39
N SER A 285 6.15 -6.39 3.18
CA SER A 285 5.83 -7.61 2.45
C SER A 285 6.50 -7.59 1.07
N ILE A 286 6.78 -8.77 0.52
CA ILE A 286 7.43 -8.92 -0.78
C ILE A 286 6.66 -9.95 -1.61
N SER A 287 6.51 -9.68 -2.90
CA SER A 287 5.93 -10.61 -3.86
C SER A 287 6.71 -10.59 -5.18
N ALA A 288 6.67 -11.70 -5.90
CA ALA A 288 7.26 -11.82 -7.24
C ALA A 288 6.27 -12.50 -8.18
N THR A 289 6.18 -11.99 -9.40
CA THR A 289 5.37 -12.55 -10.49
C THR A 289 6.15 -12.52 -11.80
N VAL A 290 5.72 -13.34 -12.75
CA VAL A 290 6.18 -13.33 -14.14
C VAL A 290 4.95 -13.23 -15.03
N ASP A 291 5.10 -12.58 -16.19
CA ASP A 291 4.05 -12.48 -17.21
C ASP A 291 3.79 -13.82 -17.92
N SER A 292 4.79 -14.69 -18.01
CA SER A 292 4.64 -16.08 -18.49
C SER A 292 5.45 -17.08 -17.67
N ARG A 293 4.88 -18.28 -17.48
CA ARG A 293 5.57 -19.46 -16.92
C ARG A 293 6.05 -20.44 -17.98
N GLU A 294 5.84 -20.10 -19.25
CA GLU A 294 6.29 -20.86 -20.41
C GLU A 294 7.00 -19.89 -21.37
N SER A 295 8.20 -20.25 -21.83
CA SER A 295 8.93 -19.45 -22.82
C SER A 295 9.80 -20.36 -23.70
N LYS A 296 10.52 -19.77 -24.65
CA LYS A 296 11.53 -20.45 -25.46
C LYS A 296 12.88 -19.82 -25.20
N ILE A 297 13.95 -20.52 -25.55
CA ILE A 297 15.29 -19.91 -25.56
C ILE A 297 15.26 -18.60 -26.36
N ASP A 298 15.89 -17.56 -25.82
CA ASP A 298 15.93 -16.20 -26.35
C ASP A 298 14.59 -15.41 -26.34
N ASP A 299 13.46 -16.03 -26.00
CA ASP A 299 12.19 -15.33 -25.83
C ASP A 299 12.09 -14.71 -24.42
N PRO A 300 11.97 -13.38 -24.30
CA PRO A 300 11.99 -12.70 -23.01
C PRO A 300 10.70 -12.90 -22.22
N ILE A 301 10.83 -12.92 -20.89
CA ILE A 301 9.74 -12.75 -19.93
C ILE A 301 10.00 -11.53 -19.05
N VAL A 302 8.96 -10.97 -18.46
CA VAL A 302 9.07 -9.86 -17.50
C VAL A 302 8.77 -10.38 -16.10
N MET A 303 9.78 -10.32 -15.22
CA MET A 303 9.61 -10.54 -13.79
C MET A 303 9.29 -9.21 -13.10
N THR A 304 8.21 -9.19 -12.32
CA THR A 304 7.85 -8.06 -11.46
C THR A 304 8.02 -8.46 -10.00
N VAL A 305 8.81 -7.69 -9.26
CA VAL A 305 8.97 -7.85 -7.81
C VAL A 305 8.44 -6.60 -7.13
N THR A 306 7.55 -6.79 -6.17
CA THR A 306 6.90 -5.69 -5.45
C THR A 306 7.20 -5.81 -3.97
N LEU A 307 7.87 -4.79 -3.41
CA LEU A 307 7.98 -4.55 -1.98
C LEU A 307 6.92 -3.53 -1.58
N THR A 308 6.11 -3.84 -0.57
CA THR A 308 5.04 -2.95 -0.07
C THR A 308 5.07 -2.92 1.45
N GLY A 309 4.89 -1.74 2.05
CA GLY A 309 4.90 -1.62 3.50
C GLY A 309 4.85 -0.19 4.01
N GLU A 310 5.18 -0.05 5.30
CA GLU A 310 5.31 1.23 6.01
C GLU A 310 6.77 1.50 6.35
N GLY A 311 7.22 2.75 6.20
CA GLY A 311 8.60 3.18 6.42
C GLY A 311 9.13 4.08 5.31
N ASN A 312 10.45 4.28 5.27
CA ASN A 312 11.07 5.15 4.26
C ASN A 312 11.24 4.42 2.91
N ILE A 313 10.17 4.38 2.10
CA ILE A 313 10.11 3.65 0.82
C ILE A 313 11.14 4.15 -0.19
N GLU A 314 11.39 5.46 -0.19
CA GLU A 314 12.29 6.12 -1.14
C GLU A 314 13.76 5.74 -0.87
N ALA A 315 14.14 5.65 0.41
CA ALA A 315 15.48 5.27 0.83
C ALA A 315 15.70 3.75 0.97
N MET A 316 14.71 2.92 0.63
CA MET A 316 14.87 1.46 0.72
C MET A 316 16.01 0.98 -0.21
N PRO A 317 16.96 0.18 0.30
CA PRO A 317 17.89 -0.53 -0.55
C PRO A 317 17.17 -1.59 -1.38
N ASP A 318 17.76 -1.91 -2.53
CA ASP A 318 17.26 -2.94 -3.44
C ASP A 318 17.36 -4.34 -2.80
N PRO A 319 16.46 -5.28 -3.15
CA PRO A 319 16.53 -6.64 -2.64
C PRO A 319 17.79 -7.37 -3.12
N VAL A 320 18.22 -8.38 -2.36
CA VAL A 320 19.32 -9.24 -2.77
C VAL A 320 18.84 -10.15 -3.90
N TRP A 321 19.31 -9.88 -5.11
CA TRP A 321 18.94 -10.64 -6.29
C TRP A 321 19.69 -11.97 -6.37
N PRO A 322 19.01 -13.11 -6.57
CA PRO A 322 19.67 -14.40 -6.71
C PRO A 322 20.51 -14.45 -8.00
N ASN A 323 21.59 -15.24 -7.97
CA ASN A 323 22.34 -15.54 -9.18
C ASN A 323 21.51 -16.47 -10.10
N LEU A 324 21.36 -16.07 -11.36
CA LEU A 324 20.54 -16.76 -12.36
C LEU A 324 21.39 -17.10 -13.59
N PRO A 325 22.30 -18.09 -13.52
CA PRO A 325 23.26 -18.36 -14.59
C PRO A 325 22.63 -18.81 -15.91
N GLN A 326 21.38 -19.28 -15.88
CA GLN A 326 20.61 -19.67 -17.06
C GLN A 326 19.77 -18.54 -17.67
N TRP A 327 19.94 -17.31 -17.17
CA TRP A 327 19.21 -16.13 -17.61
C TRP A 327 20.15 -14.96 -17.88
N ARG A 328 19.86 -14.19 -18.92
CA ARG A 328 20.33 -12.80 -19.03
C ARG A 328 19.24 -11.91 -18.44
N SER A 329 19.57 -11.11 -17.44
CA SER A 329 18.63 -10.21 -16.79
C SER A 329 18.99 -8.76 -17.05
N PHE A 330 17.99 -7.96 -17.38
CA PHE A 330 18.11 -6.52 -17.59
C PHE A 330 17.20 -5.82 -16.59
N GLU A 331 17.77 -4.91 -15.83
CA GLU A 331 17.06 -4.14 -14.81
C GLU A 331 16.63 -2.78 -15.32
N ASN A 332 15.49 -2.33 -14.80
CA ASN A 332 14.99 -0.98 -14.99
C ASN A 332 15.00 -0.26 -13.64
N GLU A 333 14.95 1.07 -13.68
CA GLU A 333 14.71 1.86 -12.48
C GLU A 333 13.39 1.41 -11.81
N PRO A 334 13.40 1.18 -10.49
CA PRO A 334 12.19 0.78 -9.78
C PRO A 334 11.17 1.93 -9.78
N ALA A 335 9.90 1.60 -9.97
CA ALA A 335 8.82 2.54 -9.75
C ALA A 335 8.51 2.62 -8.26
N VAL A 336 8.53 3.83 -7.70
CA VAL A 336 8.20 4.10 -6.29
C VAL A 336 6.86 4.82 -6.23
N SER A 337 6.00 4.40 -5.32
CA SER A 337 4.74 5.08 -5.00
C SER A 337 4.61 5.15 -3.50
N THR A 338 4.43 6.36 -2.97
CA THR A 338 4.19 6.64 -1.56
C THR A 338 2.79 7.22 -1.37
N ALA A 339 2.25 7.06 -0.16
CA ALA A 339 1.00 7.64 0.28
C ALA A 339 1.02 7.75 1.80
N PHE A 340 0.07 8.52 2.33
CA PHE A 340 -0.14 8.62 3.77
C PHE A 340 -1.36 7.81 4.20
N ASP A 341 -1.17 6.94 5.19
CA ASP A 341 -2.22 6.17 5.84
C ASP A 341 -2.18 6.40 7.35
N ASP A 342 -3.21 7.07 7.88
CA ASP A 342 -3.28 7.50 9.28
C ASP A 342 -2.00 8.17 9.81
N GLY A 343 -1.44 9.11 9.03
CA GLY A 343 -0.18 9.80 9.37
C GLY A 343 1.08 8.96 9.21
N THR A 344 0.97 7.69 8.81
CA THR A 344 2.09 6.79 8.51
C THR A 344 2.44 6.84 7.03
N LEU A 345 3.73 6.90 6.70
CA LEU A 345 4.20 6.78 5.33
C LEU A 345 4.12 5.32 4.90
N VAL A 346 3.24 5.05 3.95
CA VAL A 346 3.10 3.75 3.31
C VAL A 346 3.47 3.85 1.84
N GLY A 347 3.82 2.73 1.24
CA GLY A 347 4.05 2.71 -0.19
C GLY A 347 4.54 1.40 -0.73
N SER A 348 4.97 1.46 -1.98
CA SER A 348 5.48 0.33 -2.73
C SER A 348 6.67 0.72 -3.60
N ARG A 349 7.56 -0.25 -3.79
CA ARG A 349 8.68 -0.19 -4.72
C ARG A 349 8.62 -1.40 -5.63
N VAL A 350 8.43 -1.13 -6.93
CA VAL A 350 8.15 -2.14 -7.95
C VAL A 350 9.35 -2.23 -8.90
N TYR A 351 10.00 -3.39 -8.91
CA TYR A 351 11.11 -3.72 -9.78
C TYR A 351 10.59 -4.52 -10.98
N LYS A 352 10.90 -4.07 -12.19
CA LYS A 352 10.62 -4.82 -13.42
C LYS A 352 11.92 -5.23 -14.08
N ARG A 353 12.12 -6.54 -14.21
CA ARG A 353 13.31 -7.13 -14.86
C ARG A 353 12.90 -7.91 -16.10
N LEU A 354 13.53 -7.58 -17.22
CA LEU A 354 13.44 -8.38 -18.44
C LEU A 354 14.41 -9.55 -18.29
N MET A 355 13.91 -10.76 -18.44
CA MET A 355 14.68 -11.99 -18.27
C MET A 355 14.65 -12.80 -19.56
N VAL A 356 15.83 -13.12 -20.09
CA VAL A 356 15.99 -13.88 -21.34
C VAL A 356 16.65 -15.22 -21.03
N PRO A 357 15.96 -16.36 -21.23
CA PRO A 357 16.50 -17.68 -20.93
C PRO A 357 17.54 -18.08 -21.99
N VAL A 358 18.66 -18.68 -21.54
CA VAL A 358 19.75 -19.14 -22.43
C VAL A 358 19.87 -20.67 -22.53
N ALA A 359 18.97 -21.40 -21.85
CA ALA A 359 18.91 -22.87 -21.86
C ALA A 359 17.45 -23.33 -21.84
N SER A 360 17.17 -24.53 -22.36
CA SER A 360 15.85 -25.16 -22.28
C SER A 360 15.69 -26.02 -21.02
N GLY A 361 14.46 -26.46 -20.77
CA GLY A 361 14.07 -27.31 -19.64
C GLY A 361 13.29 -26.57 -18.56
N ASP A 362 12.94 -27.31 -17.51
CA ASP A 362 12.30 -26.75 -16.32
C ASP A 362 13.34 -25.97 -15.50
N GLN A 363 13.14 -24.65 -15.43
CA GLN A 363 13.99 -23.75 -14.68
C GLN A 363 13.26 -23.18 -13.47
N ILE A 364 14.03 -22.76 -12.47
CA ILE A 364 13.51 -22.18 -11.23
C ILE A 364 14.14 -20.81 -11.06
N ILE A 365 13.31 -19.78 -10.94
CA ILE A 365 13.71 -18.51 -10.34
C ILE A 365 13.67 -18.70 -8.82
N PRO A 366 14.80 -18.63 -8.10
CA PRO A 366 14.84 -18.82 -6.66
C PRO A 366 14.03 -17.76 -5.91
N SER A 367 13.73 -18.05 -4.64
CA SER A 367 13.14 -17.07 -3.72
C SER A 367 14.05 -15.84 -3.58
N ILE A 368 13.45 -14.67 -3.61
CA ILE A 368 14.12 -13.40 -3.34
C ILE A 368 13.85 -13.04 -1.89
N SER A 369 14.90 -12.86 -1.10
CA SER A 369 14.81 -12.53 0.32
C SER A 369 15.03 -11.04 0.55
N TYR A 370 14.33 -10.51 1.55
CA TYR A 370 14.48 -9.13 2.00
C TYR A 370 14.41 -9.07 3.52
N THR A 371 15.34 -8.33 4.12
CA THR A 371 15.45 -8.24 5.57
C THR A 371 15.30 -6.79 6.02
N TYR A 372 14.39 -6.56 6.97
CA TYR A 372 14.16 -5.26 7.59
C TYR A 372 14.18 -5.39 9.12
N PHE A 373 14.32 -4.26 9.82
CA PHE A 373 14.07 -4.18 11.25
C PHE A 373 12.65 -3.69 11.50
N ASP A 374 11.87 -4.47 12.24
CA ASP A 374 10.52 -4.13 12.68
C ASP A 374 10.62 -3.39 14.04
N PRO A 375 10.35 -2.08 14.09
CA PRO A 375 10.47 -1.31 15.33
C PRO A 375 9.37 -1.62 16.35
N MET A 376 8.22 -2.14 15.92
CA MET A 376 7.14 -2.56 16.83
C MET A 376 7.44 -3.90 17.49
N ALA A 377 7.97 -4.85 16.70
CA ALA A 377 8.36 -6.15 17.20
C ALA A 377 9.79 -6.19 17.77
N GLU A 378 10.53 -5.08 17.66
CA GLU A 378 11.92 -4.89 18.08
C GLU A 378 12.86 -6.00 17.59
N LYS A 379 12.67 -6.45 16.34
CA LYS A 379 13.43 -7.57 15.78
C LYS A 379 13.67 -7.43 14.29
N TYR A 380 14.71 -8.10 13.81
CA TYR A 380 14.93 -8.30 12.39
C TYR A 380 13.95 -9.34 11.85
N VAL A 381 13.35 -9.03 10.69
CA VAL A 381 12.39 -9.88 9.99
C VAL A 381 12.89 -10.09 8.57
N THR A 382 13.00 -11.36 8.16
CA THR A 382 13.29 -11.74 6.78
C THR A 382 12.01 -12.26 6.13
N ILE A 383 11.58 -11.58 5.08
CA ILE A 383 10.50 -11.97 4.20
C ILE A 383 11.08 -12.54 2.90
N SER A 384 10.33 -13.38 2.20
CA SER A 384 10.80 -13.96 0.94
C SER A 384 9.66 -14.24 -0.01
N THR A 385 9.94 -14.17 -1.30
CA THR A 385 9.01 -14.58 -2.36
C THR A 385 8.95 -16.11 -2.45
N ALA A 386 7.88 -16.64 -3.02
CA ALA A 386 7.88 -18.03 -3.47
C ALA A 386 8.84 -18.21 -4.67
N PRO A 387 9.51 -19.36 -4.81
CA PRO A 387 10.23 -19.69 -6.03
C PRO A 387 9.24 -19.83 -7.21
N ILE A 388 9.68 -19.47 -8.41
CA ILE A 388 8.84 -19.50 -9.62
C ILE A 388 9.40 -20.54 -10.58
N HIS A 389 8.60 -21.58 -10.87
CA HIS A 389 8.91 -22.58 -11.88
C HIS A 389 8.52 -22.08 -13.27
N ILE A 390 9.40 -22.27 -14.24
CA ILE A 390 9.21 -21.83 -15.63
C ILE A 390 9.68 -22.95 -16.57
N SER A 391 8.83 -23.31 -17.54
CA SER A 391 9.17 -24.27 -18.58
C SER A 391 9.76 -23.55 -19.80
N ILE A 392 10.98 -23.91 -20.20
CA ILE A 392 11.63 -23.33 -21.39
C ILE A 392 11.73 -24.36 -22.51
N GLU A 393 11.05 -24.12 -23.62
CA GLU A 393 11.14 -24.97 -24.80
C GLU A 393 12.48 -24.78 -25.53
N ALA A 394 13.00 -25.89 -26.07
CA ALA A 394 14.11 -25.83 -27.00
C ALA A 394 13.64 -25.25 -28.35
N VAL A 395 14.38 -24.28 -28.89
CA VAL A 395 14.18 -23.85 -30.27
C VAL A 395 14.73 -24.97 -31.18
N PRO A 396 13.94 -25.53 -32.12
CA PRO A 396 14.44 -26.55 -33.02
C PRO A 396 15.61 -26.00 -33.83
N GLU A 397 16.71 -26.74 -33.85
CA GLU A 397 17.92 -26.39 -34.60
C GLU A 397 17.53 -26.09 -36.05
N LYS A 398 17.79 -24.87 -36.54
CA LYS A 398 17.62 -24.54 -37.97
C LYS A 398 18.49 -25.53 -38.74
N VAL A 399 17.87 -26.49 -39.42
CA VAL A 399 18.55 -27.38 -40.35
C VAL A 399 19.32 -26.51 -41.34
N SER A 400 20.65 -26.50 -41.23
CA SER A 400 21.49 -25.82 -42.20
C SER A 400 21.27 -26.47 -43.56
N LEU A 401 20.73 -25.74 -44.53
CA LEU A 401 20.70 -26.22 -45.91
C LEU A 401 22.16 -26.48 -46.34
N PRO A 402 22.48 -27.66 -46.90
CA PRO A 402 23.83 -27.95 -47.35
C PRO A 402 24.28 -26.90 -48.36
N ASN A 403 25.50 -26.41 -48.21
CA ASN A 403 26.09 -25.40 -49.07
C ASN A 403 26.33 -26.01 -50.47
N ILE A 404 25.42 -25.77 -51.42
CA ILE A 404 25.44 -26.41 -52.76
C ILE A 404 26.45 -25.75 -53.73
N TYR A 405 27.23 -24.76 -53.28
CA TYR A 405 28.29 -24.14 -54.09
C TYR A 405 29.63 -24.88 -53.98
N ASN A 406 29.64 -26.18 -54.25
CA ASN A 406 30.88 -26.90 -54.56
C ASN A 406 30.72 -27.76 -55.82
N ILE A 407 30.32 -27.11 -56.92
CA ILE A 407 30.42 -27.72 -58.24
C ILE A 407 31.90 -27.63 -58.66
N LYS A 408 32.59 -28.78 -58.60
CA LYS A 408 33.87 -28.97 -59.30
C LYS A 408 33.68 -28.60 -60.77
N ALA A 409 34.41 -27.59 -61.23
CA ALA A 409 34.48 -27.26 -62.64
C ALA A 409 34.97 -28.48 -63.45
N VAL A 410 34.15 -28.94 -64.40
CA VAL A 410 34.59 -29.85 -65.46
C VAL A 410 35.27 -28.98 -66.52
N PRO A 411 36.55 -29.21 -66.89
CA PRO A 411 37.20 -28.43 -67.92
C PRO A 411 36.64 -28.80 -69.30
N GLY A 412 35.73 -27.97 -69.80
CA GLY A 412 35.26 -28.00 -71.18
C GLY A 412 36.08 -27.05 -72.05
N SER A 413 36.87 -27.63 -72.96
CA SER A 413 37.60 -26.92 -74.01
C SER A 413 36.64 -26.30 -75.02
N LEU A 414 36.66 -24.97 -75.16
CA LEU A 414 36.12 -24.30 -76.35
C LEU A 414 37.17 -23.33 -76.91
N ARG A 415 37.64 -23.67 -78.11
CA ARG A 415 38.49 -22.83 -78.95
C ARG A 415 37.65 -21.71 -79.57
N GLN A 416 38.36 -20.61 -79.77
CA GLN A 416 37.96 -19.30 -80.30
C GLN A 416 37.11 -19.34 -81.58
N ALA A 417 36.20 -18.38 -81.68
CA ALA A 417 35.86 -17.74 -82.94
C ALA A 417 35.86 -16.22 -82.74
N THR A 418 36.45 -15.56 -83.73
CA THR A 418 36.88 -14.18 -83.88
C THR A 418 35.76 -13.13 -83.83
N ASP A 419 36.08 -12.05 -83.12
CA ASP A 419 36.12 -10.65 -83.58
C ASP A 419 35.02 -10.16 -84.55
N HIS A 420 34.24 -9.17 -84.10
CA HIS A 420 34.01 -7.98 -84.91
C HIS A 420 33.58 -6.79 -84.05
N THR A 421 34.43 -5.78 -84.10
CA THR A 421 34.22 -4.40 -83.64
C THR A 421 33.08 -3.75 -84.42
N THR A 422 32.15 -3.04 -83.76
CA THR A 422 31.61 -1.79 -84.31
C THR A 422 31.23 -0.83 -83.18
N SER A 423 31.92 0.30 -83.21
CA SER A 423 31.68 1.58 -82.54
C SER A 423 30.24 2.07 -82.67
N ARG A 424 29.71 2.82 -81.68
CA ARG A 424 29.47 4.27 -81.80
C ARG A 424 28.58 4.81 -80.67
N THR A 425 29.10 5.87 -80.05
CA THR A 425 28.48 7.01 -79.35
C THR A 425 27.08 7.40 -79.86
N ALA A 426 26.20 8.06 -79.09
CA ALA A 426 26.38 9.02 -78.01
C ALA A 426 25.20 9.00 -77.04
#